data_AF-A0A1V3XEP9-F1
#
_entry.id   AF-A0A1V3XEP9-F1
#
_cell.length_a   1.000
_cell.length_b   1.000
_cell.length_c   1.000
_cell.angle_alpha   90.00
_cell.angle_beta   90.00
_cell.angle_gamma   90.00
#
_symmetry.space_group_name_H-M   'P 1'
#
loop_
_entity.id
_entity.type
_entity.pdbx_description
1 polymer ?
#
loop_
_entity_poly.entity_id
_entity_poly.type
_entity_poly.pdbx_seq_one_letter_code
_entity_poly.pdbx_strand_id
1 'polypeptide(L)'
;MIEPWLMMNWHRTMDWLLLAPTLSAQQALDWGLLNRVVPREDLEATVEDMAAKIAQIPLTTLMAVKNNVKRAWELMGMRVHLQVSHILTNMVGAASDVQARRAELTQSGMTPRDFVADSYMPPP
;
A
#
# COMPACT_ATOMS: atom_id res chain seq x y z
N MET A 1 -5.31 3.24 6.43
CA MET A 1 -4.60 2.01 6.05
C MET A 1 -5.48 1.21 5.08
N ILE A 2 -5.09 1.11 3.81
CA ILE A 2 -5.79 0.35 2.75
C ILE A 2 -5.09 -0.99 2.42
N GLU A 3 -3.88 -1.18 2.90
CA GLU A 3 -2.93 -2.27 2.63
C GLU A 3 -3.53 -3.69 2.79
N PRO A 4 -4.36 -4.00 3.81
CA PRO A 4 -5.01 -5.32 3.92
C PRO A 4 -5.89 -5.64 2.70
N TRP A 5 -6.51 -4.62 2.12
CA TRP A 5 -7.36 -4.73 0.95
C TRP A 5 -6.55 -4.79 -0.34
N LEU A 6 -5.30 -4.34 -0.38
CA LEU A 6 -4.49 -4.47 -1.60
C LEU A 6 -3.91 -5.88 -1.75
N MET A 7 -3.56 -6.52 -0.63
CA MET A 7 -2.86 -7.82 -0.64
C MET A 7 -3.80 -9.01 -0.49
N MET A 8 -4.98 -8.82 0.11
CA MET A 8 -5.91 -9.89 0.47
C MET A 8 -5.23 -11.04 1.25
N ASN A 9 -4.14 -10.74 1.97
CA ASN A 9 -3.32 -11.74 2.65
C ASN A 9 -2.79 -11.18 3.96
N TRP A 10 -3.28 -11.73 5.07
CA TRP A 10 -2.90 -11.33 6.42
C TRP A 10 -1.39 -11.30 6.67
N HIS A 11 -0.68 -12.37 6.28
CA HIS A 11 0.75 -12.51 6.58
C HIS A 11 1.58 -11.47 5.82
N ARG A 12 1.30 -11.28 4.53
CA ARG A 12 2.00 -10.26 3.72
C ARG A 12 1.70 -8.85 4.20
N THR A 13 0.45 -8.60 4.62
CA THR A 13 0.06 -7.30 5.17
C THR A 13 0.76 -7.01 6.49
N MET A 14 0.82 -7.97 7.40
CA MET A 14 1.52 -7.78 8.69
C MET A 14 3.02 -7.61 8.49
N ASP A 15 3.64 -8.43 7.64
CA ASP A 15 5.05 -8.31 7.28
C ASP A 15 5.35 -6.91 6.70
N TRP A 16 4.52 -6.44 5.76
CA TRP A 16 4.71 -5.13 5.16
C TRP A 16 4.53 -3.98 6.16
N LEU A 17 3.45 -4.00 6.92
CA LEU A 17 3.10 -2.90 7.83
C LEU A 17 4.05 -2.79 9.02
N LEU A 18 4.62 -3.91 9.49
CA LEU A 18 5.45 -3.94 10.68
C LEU A 18 6.95 -3.84 10.37
N LEU A 19 7.40 -4.41 9.25
CA LEU A 19 8.84 -4.46 8.90
C LEU A 19 9.24 -3.47 7.79
N ALA A 20 8.27 -2.85 7.12
CA ALA A 20 8.50 -1.91 6.02
C ALA A 20 9.54 -2.39 4.97
N PRO A 21 9.47 -3.66 4.47
CA PRO A 21 10.39 -4.17 3.48
C PRO A 21 10.32 -3.36 2.18
N THR A 22 11.46 -3.23 1.51
CA THR A 22 11.52 -2.76 0.12
C THR A 22 11.27 -3.92 -0.83
N LEU A 23 10.23 -3.82 -1.65
CA LEU A 23 9.87 -4.85 -2.62
C LEU A 23 10.49 -4.55 -3.98
N SER A 24 11.05 -5.58 -4.61
CA SER A 24 11.35 -5.54 -6.05
C SER A 24 10.05 -5.50 -6.86
N ALA A 25 10.12 -5.05 -8.11
CA ALA A 25 8.94 -5.02 -9.00
C ALA A 25 8.31 -6.42 -9.15
N GLN A 26 9.13 -7.46 -9.24
CA GLN A 26 8.67 -8.84 -9.34
C GLN A 26 7.94 -9.30 -8.07
N GLN A 27 8.49 -9.01 -6.88
CA GLN A 27 7.82 -9.34 -5.63
C GLN A 27 6.48 -8.58 -5.51
N ALA A 28 6.43 -7.31 -5.90
CA ALA A 28 5.20 -6.54 -5.90
C ALA A 28 4.14 -7.13 -6.86
N LEU A 29 4.55 -7.67 -8.01
CA LEU A 29 3.68 -8.42 -8.92
C LEU A 29 3.17 -9.72 -8.26
N ASP A 30 4.07 -10.51 -7.66
CA ASP A 30 3.70 -11.75 -6.96
C ASP A 30 2.79 -11.48 -5.74
N TRP A 31 2.87 -10.27 -5.19
CA TRP A 31 2.06 -9.78 -4.09
C TRP A 31 0.71 -9.21 -4.52
N GLY A 32 0.46 -9.11 -5.83
CA GLY A 32 -0.79 -8.59 -6.39
C GLY A 32 -0.89 -7.06 -6.33
N LEU A 33 0.21 -6.35 -6.03
CA LEU A 33 0.26 -4.89 -6.02
C LEU A 33 0.38 -4.31 -7.43
N LEU A 34 0.98 -5.06 -8.34
CA LEU A 34 1.16 -4.70 -9.74
C LEU A 34 0.42 -5.68 -10.65
N ASN A 35 -0.06 -5.19 -11.79
CA ASN A 35 -0.70 -6.04 -12.80
C ASN A 35 0.31 -6.68 -13.76
N ARG A 36 1.47 -6.03 -13.97
CA ARG A 36 2.49 -6.44 -14.94
C ARG A 36 3.83 -5.77 -14.62
N VAL A 37 4.92 -6.47 -14.91
CA VAL A 37 6.29 -5.96 -14.90
C VAL A 37 6.89 -6.18 -16.29
N VAL A 38 7.53 -5.16 -16.85
CA VAL A 38 8.16 -5.18 -18.18
C VAL A 38 9.54 -4.50 -18.11
N PRO A 39 10.45 -4.77 -19.07
CA PRO A 39 11.65 -3.97 -19.25
C PRO A 39 11.32 -2.48 -19.38
N ARG A 40 12.26 -1.61 -18.99
CA ARG A 40 12.01 -0.16 -18.92
C ARG A 40 11.70 0.43 -20.29
N GLU A 41 12.40 -0.06 -21.31
CA GLU A 41 12.25 0.30 -22.71
C GLU A 41 10.87 -0.03 -23.28
N ASP A 42 10.20 -1.05 -22.75
CA ASP A 42 8.89 -1.52 -23.23
C ASP A 42 7.71 -0.89 -22.48
N LEU A 43 7.99 -0.07 -21.45
CA LEU A 43 6.97 0.46 -20.55
C LEU A 43 5.91 1.29 -21.29
N GLU A 44 6.35 2.27 -22.10
CA GLU A 44 5.44 3.16 -22.83
C GLU A 44 4.57 2.39 -23.81
N ALA A 45 5.19 1.51 -24.61
CA ALA A 45 4.47 0.70 -25.59
C ALA A 45 3.43 -0.21 -24.93
N THR A 46 3.78 -0.81 -23.78
CA THR A 46 2.88 -1.67 -23.02
C THR A 46 1.70 -0.90 -22.44
N VAL A 47 1.94 0.30 -21.89
CA VAL A 47 0.89 1.17 -21.34
C VAL A 47 -0.06 1.63 -22.44
N GLU A 48 0.46 2.03 -23.60
CA GLU A 48 -0.35 2.48 -24.74
C GLU A 48 -1.24 1.35 -25.27
N ASP A 49 -0.71 0.14 -25.43
CA ASP A 49 -1.50 -1.04 -25.82
C ASP A 49 -2.63 -1.33 -24.81
N MET A 50 -2.34 -1.25 -23.50
CA MET A 50 -3.34 -1.43 -22.46
C MET A 50 -4.42 -0.34 -22.49
N ALA A 51 -4.03 0.92 -22.65
CA ALA A 51 -4.94 2.05 -22.74
C ALA A 51 -5.83 1.95 -23.99
N ALA A 52 -5.24 1.60 -25.14
CA ALA A 52 -5.96 1.40 -26.40
C ALA A 52 -7.03 0.31 -26.26
N LYS A 53 -6.72 -0.80 -25.59
CA LYS A 53 -7.69 -1.89 -25.31
C LYS A 53 -8.82 -1.43 -24.40
N ILE A 54 -8.52 -0.68 -23.34
CA ILE A 54 -9.53 -0.14 -22.43
C ILE A 54 -10.44 0.85 -23.16
N ALA A 55 -9.88 1.69 -24.05
CA ALA A 55 -10.60 2.70 -24.80
C ALA A 55 -11.64 2.14 -25.79
N GLN A 56 -11.49 0.88 -26.23
CA GLN A 56 -12.49 0.22 -27.07
C GLN A 56 -13.78 -0.15 -26.32
N ILE A 57 -13.77 -0.12 -24.99
CA ILE A 57 -14.92 -0.53 -24.18
C ILE A 57 -15.90 0.65 -24.05
N PRO A 58 -17.21 0.46 -24.34
CA PRO A 58 -18.21 1.50 -24.13
C PRO A 58 -18.19 2.04 -22.70
N LEU A 59 -18.28 3.36 -22.56
CA LEU A 59 -18.14 4.05 -21.27
C LEU A 59 -19.08 3.50 -20.18
N THR A 60 -20.35 3.25 -20.53
CA THR A 60 -21.33 2.69 -19.60
C THR A 60 -20.88 1.33 -19.06
N THR A 61 -20.29 0.49 -19.91
CA THR A 61 -19.75 -0.82 -19.52
C THR A 61 -18.55 -0.66 -18.59
N LEU A 62 -17.61 0.24 -18.89
CA LEU A 62 -16.46 0.53 -18.02
C LEU A 62 -16.91 0.97 -16.62
N MET A 63 -17.88 1.89 -16.57
CA MET A 63 -18.43 2.38 -15.31
C MET A 63 -19.11 1.25 -14.52
N ALA A 64 -19.91 0.41 -15.19
CA ALA A 64 -20.58 -0.72 -14.56
C ALA A 64 -19.57 -1.72 -13.97
N VAL A 65 -18.54 -2.11 -14.73
CA VAL A 65 -17.50 -3.04 -14.27
C VAL A 65 -16.77 -2.46 -13.06
N LYS A 66 -16.29 -1.21 -13.15
CA LYS A 66 -15.57 -0.55 -12.05
C LYS A 66 -16.42 -0.46 -10.78
N ASN A 67 -17.69 -0.08 -10.92
CA ASN A 67 -18.62 0.03 -9.79
C ASN A 67 -18.95 -1.33 -9.19
N ASN A 68 -19.11 -2.37 -10.00
CA ASN A 68 -19.42 -3.71 -9.54
C ASN A 68 -18.26 -4.30 -8.70
N VAL A 69 -17.02 -4.20 -9.19
CA VAL A 69 -15.83 -4.65 -8.44
C VAL A 69 -15.69 -3.85 -7.14
N LYS A 70 -15.82 -2.52 -7.19
CA LYS A 70 -15.78 -1.68 -6.00
C LYS A 70 -16.85 -2.10 -4.98
N ARG A 71 -18.08 -2.38 -5.43
CA ARG A 71 -19.17 -2.82 -4.56
C ARG A 71 -18.85 -4.15 -3.89
N ALA A 72 -18.25 -5.11 -4.60
CA ALA A 72 -17.86 -6.39 -4.01
C ALA A 72 -16.90 -6.19 -2.83
N TRP A 73 -15.90 -5.31 -2.96
CA TRP A 73 -14.96 -5.02 -1.87
C TRP A 73 -15.62 -4.31 -0.69
N GLU A 74 -16.55 -3.39 -0.97
CA GLU A 74 -17.30 -2.71 0.07
C GLU A 74 -18.19 -3.68 0.86
N LEU A 75 -18.81 -4.65 0.17
CA LEU A 75 -19.60 -5.71 0.78
C LEU A 75 -18.73 -6.67 1.61
N MET A 76 -17.48 -6.88 1.23
CA MET A 76 -16.51 -7.62 2.07
C MET A 76 -16.10 -6.85 3.33
N GLY A 77 -16.43 -5.56 3.44
CA GLY A 77 -16.19 -4.73 4.63
C GLY A 77 -15.15 -3.63 4.45
N MET A 78 -14.63 -3.40 3.23
CA MET A 78 -13.55 -2.44 2.98
C MET A 78 -13.89 -1.03 3.46
N ARG A 79 -15.11 -0.59 3.18
CA ARG A 79 -15.55 0.75 3.54
C ARG A 79 -15.60 0.95 5.05
N VAL A 80 -16.15 -0.02 5.79
CA VAL A 80 -16.24 0.02 7.26
C VAL A 80 -14.85 0.00 7.87
N HIS A 81 -13.97 -0.89 7.40
CA HIS A 81 -12.58 -0.95 7.83
C HIS A 81 -11.86 0.40 7.67
N LEU A 82 -11.98 1.04 6.50
CA LEU A 82 -11.33 2.32 6.24
C LEU A 82 -11.85 3.43 7.16
N GLN A 83 -13.15 3.46 7.46
CA GLN A 83 -13.75 4.43 8.37
C GLN A 83 -13.23 4.26 9.81
N VAL A 84 -13.12 3.01 10.28
CA VAL A 84 -12.62 2.69 11.62
C VAL A 84 -11.10 2.89 11.71
N SER A 85 -10.35 2.61 10.65
CA SER A 85 -8.89 2.73 10.63
C SER A 85 -8.40 4.14 11.02
N HIS A 86 -9.15 5.19 10.67
CA HIS A 86 -8.77 6.55 11.05
C HIS A 86 -8.77 6.78 12.58
N ILE A 87 -9.65 6.07 13.31
CA ILE A 87 -9.73 6.17 14.78
C ILE A 87 -8.42 5.65 15.39
N LEU A 88 -7.95 4.50 14.91
CA LEU A 88 -6.68 3.93 15.35
C LEU A 88 -5.52 4.89 15.05
N THR A 89 -5.47 5.48 13.85
CA THR A 89 -4.43 6.46 13.50
C THR A 89 -4.44 7.69 14.40
N ASN A 90 -5.62 8.21 14.74
CA ASN A 90 -5.75 9.33 15.67
C ASN A 90 -5.28 8.98 17.08
N MET A 91 -5.67 7.80 17.58
CA MET A 91 -5.23 7.32 18.90
C MET A 91 -3.71 7.12 18.96
N VAL A 92 -3.12 6.47 17.96
CA VAL A 92 -1.66 6.32 17.83
C VAL A 92 -0.97 7.68 17.79
N GLY A 93 -1.56 8.64 17.08
CA GLY A 93 -1.06 10.01 17.04
C GLY A 93 -1.04 10.70 18.40
N ALA A 94 -1.92 10.35 19.34
CA ALA A 94 -1.96 10.92 20.68
C ALA A 94 -1.15 10.12 21.72
N ALA A 95 -0.67 8.92 21.37
CA ALA A 95 0.05 8.05 22.28
C ALA A 95 1.40 8.66 22.70
N SER A 96 1.74 8.56 23.99
CA SER A 96 2.91 9.22 24.58
C SER A 96 4.25 8.70 24.04
N ASP A 97 4.34 7.40 23.76
CA ASP A 97 5.49 6.74 23.14
C ASP A 97 5.73 7.24 21.71
N VAL A 98 4.67 7.37 20.91
CA VAL A 98 4.73 7.91 19.55
C VAL A 98 5.14 9.39 19.57
N GLN A 99 4.62 10.16 20.53
CA GLN A 99 4.98 11.57 20.70
C GLN A 99 6.44 11.75 21.11
N ALA A 100 6.93 10.92 22.05
CA ALA A 100 8.33 10.91 22.44
C ALA A 100 9.25 10.59 21.24
N ARG A 101 8.94 9.54 20.47
CA ARG A 101 9.71 9.18 19.27
C ARG A 101 9.69 10.28 18.21
N ARG A 102 8.57 10.98 18.02
CA ARG A 102 8.48 12.12 17.09
C ARG A 102 9.36 13.29 17.53
N ALA A 103 9.42 13.58 18.83
CA ALA A 103 10.29 14.61 19.37
C ALA A 103 11.78 14.27 19.15
N GLU A 104 12.18 13.01 19.40
CA GLU A 104 13.54 12.51 19.12
C GLU A 104 13.93 12.68 17.64
N LEU A 105 13.05 12.31 16.72
CA LEU A 105 13.27 12.46 15.28
C LEU A 105 13.40 13.94 14.88
N THR A 106 12.56 14.81 15.45
CA THR A 106 12.60 16.25 15.17
C THR A 106 13.90 16.88 15.68
N GLN A 107 14.38 16.47 16.86
CA GLN A 107 15.62 16.98 17.45
C GLN A 107 16.87 16.48 16.72
N SER A 108 16.88 15.21 16.30
CA SER A 108 17.99 14.59 15.58
C SER A 108 18.06 15.00 14.11
N GLY A 109 16.94 15.47 13.53
CA GLY A 109 16.83 15.75 12.10
C GLY A 109 16.84 14.50 11.22
N MET A 110 16.77 13.31 11.81
CA MET A 110 16.81 12.03 11.12
C MET A 110 15.43 11.64 10.58
N THR A 111 15.41 10.86 9.49
CA THR A 111 14.16 10.22 9.07
C THR A 111 13.87 9.01 9.97
N PRO A 112 12.60 8.56 10.07
CA PRO A 112 12.26 7.35 10.81
C PRO A 112 13.05 6.11 10.35
N ARG A 113 13.37 6.03 9.06
CA ARG A 113 14.11 4.89 8.49
C ARG A 113 15.57 4.89 8.92
N ASP A 114 16.21 6.06 8.91
CA ASP A 114 17.61 6.21 9.34
C ASP A 114 17.75 5.96 10.83
N PHE A 115 16.80 6.44 11.64
CA PHE A 115 16.77 6.21 13.07
C PHE A 115 16.72 4.71 13.41
N VAL A 116 15.87 3.94 12.74
CA VAL A 116 15.77 2.49 12.96
C VAL A 116 17.06 1.78 12.54
N ALA A 117 17.66 2.18 11.42
CA ALA A 117 18.91 1.59 10.95
C ALA A 117 20.09 1.84 11.92
N ASP A 118 20.16 3.01 12.54
CA ASP A 118 21.20 3.38 13.51
C ASP A 118 21.00 2.71 14.88
N SER A 119 19.74 2.60 15.32
CA SER A 119 19.40 2.04 16.65
C SER A 119 19.26 0.51 16.68
N TYR A 120 19.10 -0.14 15.54
CA TYR A 120 18.93 -1.60 15.47
C TYR A 120 20.27 -2.33 15.40
N MET A 121 20.55 -3.13 16.43
CA MET A 121 21.63 -4.12 16.40
C MET A 121 21.02 -5.51 16.15
N PRO A 122 21.36 -6.20 15.05
CA PRO A 122 20.82 -7.53 14.78
C PRO A 122 21.24 -8.54 15.85
N PRO A 123 20.39 -9.53 16.18
CA PRO A 123 20.78 -10.61 17.08
C PRO A 123 21.96 -11.41 16.49
N PRO A 124 22.81 -12.00 17.36
CA PRO A 124 23.98 -12.77 16.94
C PRO A 124 23.64 -14.04 16.15
#